data_AF-A0A1S3QH46-F1
#
_entry.id   AF-A0A1S3QH46-F1
#
_cell.length_a   1.000
_cell.length_b   1.000
_cell.length_c   1.000
_cell.angle_alpha   90.00
_cell.angle_beta   90.00
_cell.angle_gamma   90.00
#
_symmetry.space_group_name_H-M   'P 1'
#
loop_
_entity.id
_entity.type
_entity.pdbx_description
1 polymer ?
#
loop_
_entity_poly.entity_id
_entity_poly.type
_entity_poly.pdbx_seq_one_letter_code
_entity_poly.pdbx_strand_id
1 'polypeptide(L)'
;MQLKRVQLQNSLNTRTTERDQLQNSLNTRTTERDQLQNSLNTRTTERDQLQNSLYSRTTERDQLQNSLTTRTKDRDQQQNNLKVMTAERDQLKISLNSRTKERDQLQNSLNTRITARDQLQTRLRFYEEPCLDGWWKFGTSCYYVSSRMETAGGSQRKCRTMCAALVIINSREEQLLDGRGTK
;
A
#
# COMPACT_ATOMS: atom_id res chain seq x y z
N MET A 1 -18.43 10.37 126.58
CA MET A 1 -19.36 10.07 125.45
C MET A 1 -19.27 11.09 124.31
N GLN A 2 -19.21 12.41 124.55
CA GLN A 2 -19.10 13.43 123.48
C GLN A 2 -17.93 13.23 122.48
N LEU A 3 -16.71 12.97 122.98
CA LEU A 3 -15.50 12.96 122.15
C LEU A 3 -15.50 11.87 121.07
N LYS A 4 -15.96 10.66 121.43
CA LYS A 4 -16.13 9.51 120.50
C LYS A 4 -17.17 9.83 119.42
N ARG A 5 -18.24 10.54 119.77
CA ARG A 5 -19.30 10.98 118.85
C ARG A 5 -18.77 11.96 117.81
N VAL A 6 -17.93 12.92 118.24
CA VAL A 6 -17.28 13.89 117.34
C VAL A 6 -16.27 13.21 116.41
N GLN A 7 -15.45 12.28 116.90
CA GLN A 7 -14.52 11.51 116.05
C GLN A 7 -15.26 10.66 115.00
N LEU A 8 -16.35 10.00 115.39
CA LEU A 8 -17.21 9.26 114.47
C LEU A 8 -17.82 10.19 113.41
N GLN A 9 -18.33 11.37 113.82
CA GLN A 9 -18.89 12.35 112.89
C GLN A 9 -17.85 12.82 111.87
N ASN A 10 -16.62 13.13 112.31
CA ASN A 10 -15.54 13.55 111.40
C ASN A 10 -15.17 12.44 110.41
N SER A 11 -15.06 11.19 110.86
CA SER A 11 -14.78 10.05 109.97
C SER A 11 -15.90 9.82 108.95
N LEU A 12 -17.17 10.00 109.36
CA LEU A 12 -18.33 9.88 108.48
C LEU A 12 -18.34 10.99 107.42
N ASN A 13 -18.00 12.22 107.82
CA ASN A 13 -17.86 13.35 106.89
C ASN A 13 -16.73 13.10 105.88
N THR A 14 -15.55 12.64 106.32
CA THR A 14 -14.42 12.30 105.42
C THR A 14 -14.80 11.22 104.41
N ARG A 15 -15.41 10.11 104.87
CA ARG A 15 -15.88 9.04 103.98
C ARG A 15 -16.93 9.51 102.98
N THR A 16 -17.78 10.45 103.38
CA THR A 16 -18.80 11.05 102.49
C THR A 16 -18.11 11.85 101.39
N THR A 17 -17.11 12.68 101.72
CA THR A 17 -16.33 13.43 100.74
C THR A 17 -15.58 12.50 99.77
N GLU A 18 -14.93 11.45 100.27
CA GLU A 18 -14.24 10.45 99.43
C GLU A 18 -15.21 9.75 98.47
N ARG A 19 -16.38 9.34 98.96
CA ARG A 19 -17.43 8.73 98.15
C ARG A 19 -17.88 9.67 97.03
N ASP A 20 -18.11 10.94 97.34
CA ASP A 20 -18.59 11.91 96.36
C ASP A 20 -17.51 12.22 95.30
N GLN A 21 -16.22 12.25 95.70
CA GLN A 21 -15.09 12.34 94.78
C GLN A 21 -14.99 11.12 93.85
N LEU A 22 -15.13 9.91 94.39
CA LEU A 22 -15.14 8.68 93.61
C LEU A 22 -16.32 8.64 92.64
N GLN A 23 -17.51 9.07 93.08
CA GLN A 23 -18.69 9.16 92.23
C GLN A 23 -18.46 10.11 91.04
N ASN A 24 -17.85 11.28 91.29
CA ASN A 24 -17.50 12.21 90.22
C ASN A 24 -16.48 11.61 89.25
N SER A 25 -15.44 10.94 89.75
CA SER A 25 -14.45 10.26 88.89
C SER A 25 -15.08 9.15 88.05
N LEU A 26 -16.00 8.37 88.62
CA LEU A 26 -16.72 7.32 87.90
C LEU A 26 -17.60 7.91 86.80
N ASN A 27 -18.29 9.03 87.07
CA ASN A 27 -19.11 9.73 86.08
C ASN A 27 -18.23 10.25 84.92
N THR A 28 -17.08 10.85 85.21
CA THR A 28 -16.12 11.30 84.19
C THR A 28 -15.64 10.13 83.32
N ARG A 29 -15.19 9.03 83.93
CA ARG A 29 -14.73 7.84 83.20
C ARG A 29 -15.83 7.20 82.35
N THR A 30 -17.08 7.25 82.81
CA THR A 30 -18.23 6.75 82.05
C THR A 30 -18.43 7.57 80.78
N THR A 31 -18.38 8.90 80.89
CA THR A 31 -18.47 9.81 79.74
C THR A 31 -17.33 9.58 78.74
N GLU A 32 -16.09 9.43 79.23
CA GLU A 32 -14.93 9.14 78.38
C GLU A 32 -15.08 7.81 77.64
N ARG A 33 -15.54 6.77 78.34
CA ARG A 33 -15.80 5.45 77.74
C ARG A 33 -16.84 5.55 76.62
N ASP A 34 -17.92 6.28 76.83
CA ASP A 34 -19.00 6.41 75.84
C ASP A 34 -18.53 7.22 74.61
N GLN A 35 -17.70 8.24 74.81
CA GLN A 35 -17.04 8.98 73.72
C GLN A 35 -16.09 8.09 72.91
N LEU A 36 -15.29 7.25 73.58
CA LEU A 36 -14.41 6.29 72.91
C LEU A 36 -15.21 5.24 72.14
N GLN A 37 -16.31 4.75 72.70
CA GLN A 37 -17.19 3.79 72.03
C GLN A 37 -17.79 4.38 70.74
N ASN A 38 -18.24 5.63 70.78
CA ASN A 38 -18.72 6.33 69.58
C ASN A 38 -17.62 6.50 68.53
N SER A 39 -16.42 6.88 68.97
CA SER A 39 -15.26 7.02 68.07
C SER A 39 -14.88 5.68 67.40
N LEU A 40 -14.94 4.58 68.14
CA LEU A 40 -14.68 3.23 67.62
C LEU A 40 -15.73 2.82 66.58
N ASN A 41 -17.01 3.11 66.83
CA ASN A 41 -18.10 2.83 65.90
C ASN A 41 -17.94 3.62 64.59
N THR A 42 -17.56 4.90 64.67
CA THR A 42 -17.25 5.72 63.50
C THR A 42 -16.09 5.13 62.70
N ARG A 43 -14.96 4.82 63.35
CA ARG A 43 -13.80 4.21 62.68
C ARG A 43 -14.10 2.86 62.04
N THR A 44 -15.00 2.08 62.65
CA THR A 44 -15.45 0.79 62.10
C THR A 44 -16.21 1.02 60.79
N THR A 45 -17.12 1.98 60.78
CA THR A 45 -17.87 2.36 59.56
C THR A 45 -16.93 2.86 58.46
N GLU A 46 -15.98 3.72 58.79
CA GLU A 46 -14.98 4.23 57.83
C GLU A 46 -14.13 3.10 57.23
N ARG A 47 -13.67 2.16 58.07
CA ARG A 47 -12.91 0.98 57.62
C ARG A 47 -13.72 0.16 56.62
N ASP A 48 -14.98 -0.11 56.92
CA ASP A 48 -15.83 -0.94 56.07
C ASP A 48 -16.10 -0.25 54.72
N GLN A 49 -16.27 1.08 54.71
CA GLN A 49 -16.37 1.88 53.48
C GLN A 49 -15.09 1.84 52.64
N LEU A 50 -13.92 1.95 53.27
CA LEU A 50 -12.63 1.83 52.60
C LEU A 50 -12.42 0.43 52.02
N GLN A 51 -12.85 -0.62 52.74
CA GLN A 51 -12.75 -2.00 52.28
C GLN A 51 -13.61 -2.25 51.04
N ASN A 52 -14.84 -1.72 51.01
CA ASN A 52 -15.70 -1.78 49.83
C ASN A 52 -15.07 -1.03 48.64
N SER A 53 -14.49 0.15 48.90
CA SER A 53 -13.81 0.94 47.86
C SER A 53 -12.59 0.21 47.28
N LEU A 54 -11.82 -0.48 48.12
CA LEU A 54 -10.68 -1.30 47.70
C LEU A 54 -11.12 -2.45 46.81
N TYR A 55 -12.21 -3.14 47.18
CA TYR A 55 -12.76 -4.24 46.40
C TYR A 55 -13.21 -3.79 45.01
N SER A 56 -13.93 -2.66 44.93
CA SER A 56 -14.35 -2.06 43.66
C SER A 56 -13.16 -1.68 42.78
N ARG A 57 -12.13 -1.03 43.34
CA ARG A 57 -10.90 -0.67 42.61
C ARG A 57 -10.12 -1.89 42.14
N THR A 58 -10.11 -2.98 42.92
CA THR A 58 -9.46 -4.23 42.53
C THR A 58 -10.17 -4.85 41.32
N THR A 59 -11.51 -4.86 41.35
CA THR A 59 -12.32 -5.37 40.25
C THR A 59 -12.10 -4.54 38.96
N GLU A 60 -12.09 -3.21 39.08
CA GLU A 60 -11.83 -2.30 37.96
C GLU A 60 -10.42 -2.53 37.36
N ARG A 61 -9.41 -2.64 38.22
CA ARG A 61 -8.03 -2.95 37.79
C ARG A 61 -7.97 -4.25 36.99
N ASP A 62 -8.65 -5.30 37.43
CA ASP A 62 -8.62 -6.60 36.76
C ASP A 62 -9.34 -6.54 35.40
N GLN A 63 -10.44 -5.77 35.30
CA GLN A 63 -11.12 -5.50 34.02
C GLN A 63 -10.23 -4.73 33.04
N LEU A 64 -9.51 -3.72 33.53
CA LEU A 64 -8.55 -2.95 32.72
C LEU A 64 -7.39 -3.83 32.25
N GLN A 65 -6.89 -4.71 33.11
CA GLN A 65 -5.81 -5.66 32.77
C GLN A 65 -6.24 -6.62 31.64
N ASN A 66 -7.47 -7.13 31.70
CA ASN A 66 -8.02 -7.98 30.64
C ASN A 66 -8.16 -7.19 29.32
N SER A 67 -8.67 -5.96 29.39
CA SER A 67 -8.81 -5.09 28.22
C SER A 67 -7.46 -4.77 27.56
N LEU A 68 -6.43 -4.52 28.37
CA LEU A 68 -5.07 -4.28 27.88
C LEU A 68 -4.48 -5.52 27.19
N THR A 69 -4.73 -6.70 27.75
CA THR A 69 -4.28 -7.97 27.17
C THR A 69 -4.93 -8.22 25.81
N THR A 70 -6.24 -7.98 25.69
CA THR A 70 -6.95 -8.09 24.40
C THR A 70 -6.41 -7.09 23.38
N ARG A 71 -6.27 -5.81 23.75
CA ARG A 71 -5.73 -4.78 22.86
C ARG A 71 -4.31 -5.09 22.39
N THR A 72 -3.50 -5.72 23.23
CA THR A 72 -2.14 -6.15 22.87
C THR A 72 -2.19 -7.23 21.79
N LYS A 73 -3.07 -8.22 21.92
CA LYS A 73 -3.27 -9.26 20.89
C LYS A 73 -3.75 -8.67 19.56
N ASP A 74 -4.70 -7.73 19.61
CA ASP A 74 -5.22 -7.07 18.41
C ASP A 74 -4.13 -6.28 17.68
N ARG A 75 -3.31 -5.54 18.44
CA ARG A 75 -2.16 -4.80 17.89
C ARG A 75 -1.17 -5.75 17.21
N ASP A 76 -0.85 -6.87 17.84
CA ASP A 76 0.12 -7.83 17.29
C ASP A 76 -0.44 -8.50 16.02
N GLN A 77 -1.75 -8.78 15.97
CA GLN A 77 -2.41 -9.28 14.76
C GLN A 77 -2.38 -8.25 13.63
N GLN A 78 -2.68 -6.97 13.92
CA GLN A 78 -2.60 -5.89 12.94
C GLN A 78 -1.19 -5.71 12.40
N GLN A 79 -0.17 -5.82 13.27
CA GLN A 79 1.23 -5.75 12.88
C GLN A 79 1.63 -6.87 11.91
N ASN A 80 1.11 -8.09 12.12
CA ASN A 80 1.34 -9.21 11.20
C ASN A 80 0.64 -9.00 9.86
N ASN A 81 -0.60 -8.53 9.86
CA ASN A 81 -1.33 -8.21 8.63
C ASN A 81 -0.59 -7.15 7.80
N LEU A 82 -0.06 -6.10 8.44
CA LEU A 82 0.74 -5.08 7.77
C LEU A 82 2.01 -5.65 7.13
N LYS A 83 2.69 -6.60 7.79
CA LYS A 83 3.87 -7.28 7.22
C LYS A 83 3.50 -8.06 5.95
N VAL A 84 2.39 -8.79 5.97
CA VAL A 84 1.90 -9.55 4.81
C VAL A 84 1.56 -8.61 3.65
N MET A 85 0.77 -7.56 3.89
CA MET A 85 0.40 -6.59 2.84
C MET A 85 1.63 -5.88 2.24
N THR A 86 2.65 -5.61 3.07
CA THR A 86 3.92 -5.03 2.61
C THR A 86 4.63 -5.98 1.65
N ALA A 87 4.71 -7.27 1.98
CA ALA A 87 5.31 -8.27 1.11
C ALA A 87 4.55 -8.42 -0.21
N GLU A 88 3.21 -8.47 -0.17
CA GLU A 88 2.37 -8.53 -1.38
C GLU A 88 2.57 -7.32 -2.29
N ARG A 89 2.59 -6.11 -1.71
CA ARG A 89 2.88 -4.88 -2.45
C ARG A 89 4.23 -4.94 -3.16
N ASP A 90 5.26 -5.44 -2.50
CA ASP A 90 6.59 -5.54 -3.07
C ASP A 90 6.65 -6.57 -4.22
N GLN A 91 5.93 -7.69 -4.09
CA GLN A 91 5.76 -8.68 -5.18
C GLN A 91 5.01 -8.10 -6.38
N LEU A 92 3.95 -7.33 -6.14
CA LEU A 92 3.21 -6.63 -7.20
C LEU A 92 4.10 -5.61 -7.92
N LYS A 93 4.97 -4.90 -7.19
CA LYS A 93 5.92 -3.95 -7.77
C LYS A 93 6.92 -4.64 -8.70
N ILE A 94 7.44 -5.81 -8.29
CA ILE A 94 8.32 -6.63 -9.14
C ILE A 94 7.57 -7.06 -10.41
N SER A 95 6.35 -7.59 -10.26
CA SER A 95 5.52 -8.05 -11.38
C SER A 95 5.20 -6.91 -12.37
N LEU A 96 4.86 -5.72 -11.85
CA LEU A 96 4.60 -4.54 -12.66
C LEU A 96 5.83 -4.15 -13.49
N ASN A 97 7.01 -4.10 -12.87
CA ASN A 97 8.26 -3.80 -13.57
C ASN A 97 8.58 -4.82 -14.69
N SER A 98 8.30 -6.12 -14.46
CA SER A 98 8.45 -7.14 -15.50
C SER A 98 7.52 -6.88 -16.68
N ARG A 99 6.23 -6.63 -16.41
CA ARG A 99 5.24 -6.33 -17.45
C ARG A 99 5.57 -5.04 -18.22
N THR A 100 6.12 -4.03 -17.55
CA THR A 100 6.61 -2.81 -18.22
C THR A 100 7.72 -3.15 -19.21
N LYS A 101 8.71 -3.97 -18.82
CA LYS A 101 9.78 -4.40 -19.73
C LYS A 101 9.26 -5.20 -20.92
N GLU A 102 8.35 -6.14 -20.69
CA GLU A 102 7.72 -6.93 -21.76
C GLU A 102 6.95 -6.03 -22.74
N ARG A 103 6.17 -5.08 -22.24
CA ARG A 103 5.46 -4.09 -23.06
C ARG A 103 6.44 -3.30 -23.92
N ASP A 104 7.53 -2.81 -23.35
CA ASP A 104 8.52 -2.00 -24.08
C ASP A 104 9.23 -2.84 -25.16
N GLN A 105 9.52 -4.13 -24.88
CA GLN A 105 10.05 -5.07 -25.88
C GLN A 105 9.06 -5.31 -27.03
N LEU A 106 7.78 -5.54 -26.71
CA LEU A 106 6.73 -5.72 -27.72
C LEU A 106 6.55 -4.45 -28.56
N GLN A 107 6.59 -3.27 -27.95
CA GLN A 107 6.51 -2.00 -28.66
C GLN A 107 7.67 -1.83 -29.65
N ASN A 108 8.90 -2.18 -29.24
CA ASN A 108 10.06 -2.15 -30.14
C ASN A 108 9.90 -3.13 -31.31
N SER A 109 9.45 -4.36 -31.03
CA SER A 109 9.18 -5.37 -32.07
C SER A 109 8.11 -4.91 -33.07
N LEU A 110 7.04 -4.28 -32.57
CA LEU A 110 5.99 -3.71 -33.40
C LEU A 110 6.53 -2.59 -34.30
N ASN A 111 7.32 -1.67 -33.73
CA ASN A 111 7.94 -0.58 -34.50
C ASN A 111 8.85 -1.13 -35.61
N THR A 112 9.66 -2.15 -35.33
CA THR A 112 10.49 -2.82 -36.35
C THR A 112 9.64 -3.42 -37.48
N ARG A 113 8.52 -4.09 -37.14
CA ARG A 113 7.61 -4.65 -38.13
C ARG A 113 6.92 -3.58 -38.98
N ILE A 114 6.54 -2.46 -38.38
CA ILE A 114 5.99 -1.30 -39.10
C ILE A 114 7.02 -0.78 -40.10
N THR A 115 8.26 -0.56 -39.67
CA THR A 115 9.33 -0.10 -40.58
C THR A 115 9.56 -1.09 -41.73
N ALA A 116 9.61 -2.40 -41.44
CA ALA A 116 9.78 -3.42 -42.48
C ALA A 116 8.61 -3.44 -43.47
N ARG A 117 7.37 -3.33 -42.98
CA ARG A 117 6.17 -3.20 -43.81
C ARG A 117 6.26 -1.98 -44.71
N ASP A 118 6.60 -0.83 -44.17
CA ASP A 118 6.67 0.42 -44.92
C ASP A 118 7.74 0.35 -46.02
N GLN A 119 8.90 -0.23 -45.72
CA GLN A 119 9.94 -0.50 -46.72
C GLN A 119 9.47 -1.43 -47.84
N LEU A 120 8.75 -2.51 -47.51
CA LEU A 120 8.16 -3.41 -48.50
C LEU A 120 7.10 -2.70 -49.35
N GLN A 121 6.26 -1.86 -48.73
CA GLN A 121 5.25 -1.10 -49.43
C GLN A 121 5.86 -0.08 -50.41
N THR A 122 6.95 0.58 -50.03
CA THR A 122 7.72 1.44 -50.94
C THR A 122 8.29 0.65 -52.12
N ARG A 123 8.88 -0.53 -51.87
CA ARG A 123 9.39 -1.40 -52.94
C ARG A 123 8.28 -1.84 -53.88
N LEU A 124 7.13 -2.25 -53.35
CA LEU A 124 5.99 -2.69 -54.15
C LEU A 124 5.49 -1.57 -55.07
N ARG A 125 5.40 -0.33 -54.56
CA ARG A 125 5.03 0.84 -55.39
C ARG A 125 5.95 1.00 -56.60
N PHE A 126 7.26 0.87 -56.41
CA PHE A 126 8.23 0.93 -57.51
C PHE A 126 8.04 -0.21 -58.53
N TYR A 127 7.68 -1.41 -58.06
CA TYR A 127 7.28 -2.52 -58.92
C TYR A 127 5.94 -2.32 -59.62
N GLU A 128 5.05 -1.46 -59.13
CA GLU A 128 3.72 -1.19 -59.71
C GLU A 128 3.70 0.04 -60.63
N GLU A 129 4.72 0.92 -60.60
CA GLU A 129 4.77 2.13 -61.44
C GLU A 129 4.64 1.80 -62.94
N PRO A 130 3.59 2.28 -63.64
CA PRO A 130 3.38 1.94 -65.04
C PRO A 130 4.47 2.56 -65.91
N CYS A 131 4.86 1.86 -66.97
CA CYS A 131 5.73 2.43 -67.99
C CYS A 131 4.96 3.48 -68.82
N LEU A 132 5.70 4.36 -69.49
CA LEU A 132 5.12 5.28 -70.48
C LEU A 132 4.39 4.50 -71.57
N ASP A 133 3.38 5.12 -72.18
CA ASP A 133 2.60 4.46 -73.23
C ASP A 133 3.51 4.02 -74.39
N GLY A 134 3.32 2.78 -74.86
CA GLY A 134 4.19 2.12 -75.84
C GLY A 134 5.51 1.53 -75.30
N TRP A 135 5.78 1.61 -73.99
CA TRP A 135 6.93 0.97 -73.34
C TRP A 135 6.53 -0.32 -72.62
N TRP A 136 7.39 -1.31 -72.69
CA TRP A 136 7.20 -2.65 -72.14
C TRP A 136 7.82 -2.75 -70.77
N LYS A 137 7.06 -3.21 -69.78
CA LYS A 137 7.58 -3.39 -68.42
C LYS A 137 8.16 -4.79 -68.23
N PHE A 138 9.37 -4.87 -67.68
CA PHE A 138 9.90 -6.09 -67.10
C PHE A 138 10.58 -5.79 -65.76
N GLY A 139 10.10 -6.42 -64.69
CA GLY A 139 10.52 -6.09 -63.33
C GLY A 139 10.24 -4.61 -63.02
N THR A 140 11.30 -3.86 -62.74
CA THR A 140 11.24 -2.41 -62.48
C THR A 140 11.73 -1.56 -63.65
N SER A 141 12.00 -2.19 -64.79
CA SER A 141 12.57 -1.55 -65.97
C SER A 141 11.55 -1.44 -67.09
N CYS A 142 11.58 -0.31 -67.78
CA CYS A 142 10.75 -0.05 -68.95
C CYS A 142 11.62 -0.09 -70.19
N TYR A 143 11.17 -0.82 -71.21
CA TYR A 143 11.90 -1.07 -72.44
C TYR A 143 11.10 -0.57 -73.63
N TYR A 144 11.79 0.07 -74.57
CA TYR A 144 11.21 0.45 -75.85
C TYR A 144 11.98 -0.22 -76.96
N VAL A 145 11.28 -0.99 -77.79
CA VAL A 145 11.87 -1.69 -78.92
C VAL A 145 11.45 -0.97 -80.20
N SER A 146 12.43 -0.48 -80.96
CA SER A 146 12.17 0.14 -82.25
C SER A 146 12.04 -0.93 -83.34
N SER A 147 11.05 -0.77 -84.21
CA SER A 147 10.86 -1.63 -85.39
C SER A 147 11.87 -1.36 -86.53
N ARG A 148 12.79 -0.41 -86.36
CA ARG A 148 13.80 -0.03 -87.37
C ARG A 148 15.21 -0.28 -86.86
N MET A 149 16.01 -1.01 -87.66
CA MET A 149 17.44 -1.14 -87.41
C MET A 149 18.16 0.17 -87.73
N GLU A 150 19.00 0.61 -86.81
CA GLU A 150 19.78 1.84 -86.90
C GLU A 150 21.24 1.51 -86.56
N THR A 151 22.16 2.38 -86.98
CA THR A 151 23.57 2.26 -86.55
C THR A 151 23.69 2.45 -85.05
N ALA A 152 24.69 1.84 -84.40
CA ALA A 152 24.86 1.92 -82.95
C ALA A 152 24.82 3.37 -82.41
N GLY A 153 25.48 4.31 -83.09
CA GLY A 153 25.46 5.74 -82.74
C GLY A 153 24.13 6.44 -83.05
N GLY A 154 23.39 5.99 -84.06
CA GLY A 154 22.03 6.44 -84.36
C GLY A 154 21.04 6.03 -83.28
N SER A 155 21.04 4.75 -82.91
CA SER A 155 20.22 4.18 -81.83
C SER A 155 20.48 4.86 -80.50
N GLN A 156 21.75 5.05 -80.12
CA GLN A 156 22.11 5.69 -78.86
C GLN A 156 21.62 7.15 -78.78
N ARG A 157 21.70 7.91 -79.88
CA ARG A 157 21.16 9.28 -79.93
C ARG A 157 19.65 9.29 -79.78
N LYS A 158 18.92 8.40 -80.46
CA LYS A 158 17.46 8.29 -80.33
C LYS A 158 17.01 7.94 -78.91
N CYS A 159 17.67 6.98 -78.25
CA CYS A 159 17.36 6.64 -76.85
C CYS A 159 17.55 7.85 -75.93
N ARG A 160 18.65 8.60 -76.09
CA ARG A 160 18.91 9.81 -75.28
C ARG A 160 17.84 10.89 -75.48
N THR A 161 17.32 11.07 -76.70
CA THR A 161 16.22 11.99 -76.96
C THR A 161 14.93 11.59 -76.25
N MET A 162 14.70 10.28 -76.05
CA MET A 162 13.59 9.76 -75.25
C MET A 162 13.91 9.64 -73.75
N CYS A 163 14.97 10.29 -73.28
CA CYS A 163 15.46 10.19 -71.89
C CYS A 163 15.74 8.76 -71.43
N ALA A 164 16.21 7.90 -72.34
CA ALA A 164 16.53 6.50 -72.09
C ALA A 164 17.98 6.14 -72.48
N ALA A 165 18.44 5.00 -71.99
CA ALA A 165 19.73 4.43 -72.32
C ALA A 165 19.57 3.26 -73.31
N LEU A 166 20.46 3.18 -74.29
CA LEU A 166 20.59 1.98 -75.12
C LEU A 166 21.25 0.88 -74.27
N VAL A 167 20.62 -0.29 -74.19
CA VAL A 167 21.07 -1.42 -73.37
C VAL A 167 21.13 -2.70 -74.19
N ILE A 168 21.95 -3.64 -73.74
CA ILE A 168 22.01 -5.01 -74.29
C ILE A 168 21.26 -5.92 -73.32
N ILE A 169 20.22 -6.58 -73.81
CA ILE A 169 19.41 -7.52 -73.03
C ILE A 169 20.08 -8.89 -73.07
N ASN A 170 20.60 -9.35 -71.94
CA ASN A 170 21.33 -10.63 -71.83
C ASN A 170 20.54 -11.75 -71.15
N SER A 171 19.38 -11.46 -70.56
CA SER A 171 18.49 -12.48 -69.97
C SER A 171 17.62 -13.11 -71.06
N ARG A 172 17.54 -14.45 -71.07
CA ARG A 172 16.67 -15.19 -71.97
C ARG A 172 15.20 -14.85 -71.73
N GLU A 173 14.83 -14.63 -70.47
CA GLU A 173 13.49 -14.27 -70.04
C GLU A 173 13.10 -12.87 -70.54
N GLU A 174 14.02 -11.91 -70.49
CA GLU A 174 13.82 -10.56 -71.03
C GLU A 174 13.74 -10.56 -72.57
N GLN A 175 14.57 -11.38 -73.23
CA GLN A 175 14.55 -11.53 -74.70
C GLN A 175 13.25 -12.16 -75.21
N LEU A 176 12.61 -13.05 -74.45
CA LEU A 176 11.34 -13.69 -74.83
C LEU A 176 10.15 -12.72 -74.87
N LEU A 177 10.24 -11.55 -74.24
CA LEU A 177 9.19 -10.52 -74.24
C LEU A 177 9.17 -9.68 -75.52
N ASP A 178 10.30 -9.57 -76.20
CA ASP A 178 10.46 -8.92 -77.51
C ASP A 178 9.58 -9.58 -78.61
N GLY A 179 9.28 -10.88 -78.44
CA GLY A 179 8.52 -11.68 -79.41
C GLY A 179 7.00 -11.50 -79.39
N ARG A 180 6.40 -10.71 -78.47
CA ARG A 180 4.93 -10.51 -78.41
C ARG A 180 4.44 -9.22 -79.08
N GLY A 181 5.34 -8.36 -79.55
CA GLY A 181 5.02 -7.09 -80.23
C GLY A 181 4.95 -7.15 -81.75
N THR A 182 5.06 -8.34 -82.37
CA THR A 182 4.94 -8.53 -83.82
C THR A 182 3.68 -9.32 -84.16
N LYS A 183 2.56 -8.61 -84.24
CA LYS A 183 1.49 -8.91 -85.18
C LYS A 183 1.09 -7.64 -85.90
#